data_AF-A0A921MSD9-F1
#
_entry.id   AF-A0A921MSD9-F1
#
_cell.length_a   1.000
_cell.length_b   1.000
_cell.length_c   1.000
_cell.angle_alpha   90.00
_cell.angle_beta   90.00
_cell.angle_gamma   90.00
#
_symmetry.space_group_name_H-M   'P 1'
#
loop_
_entity.id
_entity.type
_entity.pdbx_description
1 polymer ?
#
loop_
_entity_poly.entity_id
_entity_poly.type
_entity_poly.pdbx_seq_one_letter_code
_entity_poly.pdbx_strand_id
1 'polypeptide(L)'
;MESISSVYKEIRQMFRSTVPPYVATINDDYHYEVWAVKQAEGESHASEELLGYVARHDDSVTVGFNNKLGEEVKRRLFSSLLLSKMNGHGRICIHRMTRQVHADLQSAIENLMRYYTQMNWI
;
A
#
# COMPACT_ATOMS: atom_id res chain seq x y z
N MET A 1 0.15 -22.04 -13.11
CA MET A 1 0.70 -21.48 -11.86
C MET A 1 0.84 -19.99 -12.09
N GLU A 2 0.21 -19.13 -11.29
CA GLU A 2 0.42 -17.68 -11.43
C GLU A 2 1.89 -17.36 -11.16
N SER A 3 2.47 -16.52 -12.02
CA SER A 3 3.85 -16.07 -11.84
C SER A 3 3.90 -14.96 -10.79
N ILE A 4 5.00 -14.87 -10.04
CA ILE A 4 5.24 -13.75 -9.11
C ILE A 4 5.18 -12.40 -9.85
N SER A 5 5.58 -12.36 -11.13
CA SER A 5 5.42 -11.18 -11.96
C SER A 5 3.96 -10.78 -12.16
N SER A 6 3.05 -11.75 -12.28
CA SER A 6 1.60 -11.50 -12.43
C SER A 6 1.04 -10.91 -11.14
N VAL A 7 1.37 -11.51 -9.98
CA VAL A 7 0.97 -11.02 -8.65
C VAL A 7 1.45 -9.58 -8.42
N TYR A 8 2.71 -9.30 -8.74
CA TYR A 8 3.28 -7.95 -8.65
C TYR A 8 2.52 -6.94 -9.51
N LYS A 9 2.30 -7.27 -10.79
CA LYS A 9 1.60 -6.38 -11.74
C LYS A 9 0.18 -6.08 -11.28
N GLU A 10 -0.50 -7.07 -10.72
CA GLU A 10 -1.87 -6.92 -10.21
C GLU A 10 -1.92 -5.98 -9.00
N ILE A 11 -1.05 -6.18 -8.00
CA ILE A 11 -1.00 -5.29 -6.82
C ILE A 11 -0.56 -3.88 -7.22
N ARG A 12 0.43 -3.74 -8.10
CA ARG A 12 0.83 -2.45 -8.67
C ARG A 12 -0.36 -1.76 -9.36
N GLN A 13 -1.18 -2.52 -10.09
CA GLN A 13 -2.36 -2.00 -10.75
C GLN A 13 -3.43 -1.54 -9.74
N MET A 14 -3.61 -2.25 -8.61
CA MET A 14 -4.51 -1.81 -7.54
C MET A 14 -4.07 -0.43 -7.02
N PHE A 15 -2.80 -0.28 -6.64
CA PHE A 15 -2.31 1.03 -6.19
C PHE A 15 -2.47 2.10 -7.28
N ARG A 16 -2.08 1.84 -8.53
CA ARG A 16 -2.21 2.81 -9.63
C ARG A 16 -3.65 3.24 -9.93
N SER A 17 -4.63 2.37 -9.66
CA SER A 17 -6.04 2.65 -9.96
C SER A 17 -6.74 3.41 -8.84
N THR A 18 -6.31 3.20 -7.59
CA THR A 18 -6.90 3.86 -6.41
C THR A 18 -6.15 5.14 -6.05
N VAL A 19 -4.84 5.18 -6.27
CA VAL A 19 -3.95 6.23 -5.81
C VAL A 19 -3.58 7.16 -6.98
N PRO A 20 -3.67 8.50 -6.83
CA PRO A 20 -3.32 9.43 -7.90
C PRO A 20 -1.89 9.23 -8.43
N PRO A 21 -1.64 9.45 -9.73
CA PRO A 21 -0.32 9.19 -10.32
C PRO A 21 0.79 10.10 -9.79
N TYR A 22 0.47 11.30 -9.30
CA TYR A 22 1.46 12.27 -8.82
C TYR A 22 2.07 11.94 -7.45
N VAL A 23 1.50 10.98 -6.73
CA VAL A 23 2.06 10.51 -5.45
C VAL A 23 2.98 9.29 -5.61
N ALA A 24 3.12 8.75 -6.82
CA ALA A 24 4.05 7.65 -7.09
C ALA A 24 5.49 8.19 -7.15
N THR A 25 6.35 7.72 -6.23
CA THR A 25 7.75 8.14 -6.13
C THR A 25 8.70 7.18 -6.84
N ILE A 26 8.37 5.89 -6.85
CA ILE A 26 9.12 4.83 -7.54
C ILE A 26 8.15 4.05 -8.42
N ASN A 27 8.55 3.78 -9.66
CA ASN A 27 7.68 3.13 -10.64
C ASN A 27 8.46 2.27 -11.65
N ASP A 28 9.10 1.22 -11.16
CA ASP A 28 9.93 0.31 -11.95
C ASP A 28 9.30 -1.08 -12.08
N ASP A 29 10.00 -2.02 -12.71
CA ASP A 29 9.55 -3.41 -12.89
C ASP A 29 9.64 -4.29 -11.62
N TYR A 30 10.37 -3.81 -10.61
CA TYR A 30 10.63 -4.53 -9.36
C TYR A 30 10.07 -3.84 -8.12
N HIS A 31 9.84 -2.53 -8.17
CA HIS A 31 9.41 -1.76 -7.03
C HIS A 31 8.45 -0.66 -7.48
N TYR A 32 7.33 -0.53 -6.78
CA TYR A 32 6.38 0.55 -6.98
C TYR A 32 5.98 1.11 -5.62
N GLU A 33 6.11 2.42 -5.45
CA GLU A 33 5.96 3.09 -4.16
C GLU A 33 5.12 4.36 -4.31
N VAL A 34 4.23 4.58 -3.35
CA VAL A 34 3.35 5.76 -3.28
C VAL A 34 3.44 6.44 -1.92
N TRP A 35 3.53 7.77 -1.93
CA TRP A 35 3.65 8.62 -0.75
C TRP A 35 2.53 9.65 -0.69
N ALA A 36 1.80 9.67 0.43
CA ALA A 36 0.87 10.75 0.71
C ALA A 36 1.65 12.02 1.07
N VAL A 37 1.27 13.14 0.45
CA VAL A 37 1.92 14.44 0.68
C VAL A 37 0.91 15.39 1.32
N LYS A 38 1.32 16.13 2.34
CA LYS A 38 0.51 17.19 2.96
C LYS A 38 1.26 18.51 2.84
N GLN A 39 0.69 19.42 2.08
CA GLN A 39 1.15 20.81 2.02
C GLN A 39 0.34 21.63 3.03
N ALA A 40 0.98 22.13 4.08
CA ALA A 40 0.37 23.13 4.95
C ALA A 40 0.61 24.52 4.35
N GLU A 41 -0.42 25.37 4.32
CA GLU A 41 -0.28 26.76 3.89
C GLU A 41 0.76 27.48 4.76
N GLY A 42 1.85 27.92 4.13
CA GLY A 42 2.92 28.67 4.79
C GLY A 42 4.13 27.85 5.25
N GLU A 43 4.13 26.52 5.12
CA GLU A 43 5.31 25.70 5.41
C GLU A 43 6.21 25.54 4.16
N SER A 44 7.52 25.68 4.33
CA SER A 44 8.51 25.49 3.25
C SER A 44 8.77 24.01 2.92
N HIS A 45 8.25 23.09 3.72
CA HIS A 45 8.42 21.65 3.55
C HIS A 45 7.07 20.94 3.56
N ALA A 46 6.80 20.16 2.52
CA ALA A 46 5.65 19.26 2.50
C ALA A 46 5.94 18.07 3.43
N SER A 47 4.95 17.66 4.22
CA SER A 47 5.05 16.42 5.00
C SER A 47 4.76 15.25 4.08
N GLU A 48 5.66 14.26 4.07
CA GLU A 48 5.54 13.06 3.24
C GLU A 48 5.40 11.82 4.13
N GLU A 49 4.41 11.00 3.83
CA GLU A 49 4.21 9.72 4.48
C GLU A 49 4.03 8.61 3.47
N LEU A 50 4.77 7.51 3.64
CA LEU A 50 4.57 6.32 2.84
C LEU A 50 3.11 5.88 2.96
N LEU A 51 2.39 5.81 1.86
CA LEU A 51 1.03 5.25 1.83
C LEU A 51 1.12 3.73 1.69
N GLY A 52 1.95 3.28 0.75
CA GLY A 52 2.27 1.87 0.59
C GLY A 52 3.21 1.64 -0.59
N TYR A 53 3.70 0.41 -0.68
CA TYR A 53 4.54 -0.03 -1.79
C TYR A 53 4.32 -1.51 -2.09
N VAL A 54 4.74 -1.89 -3.28
CA VAL A 54 4.87 -3.28 -3.69
C VAL A 54 6.27 -3.52 -4.24
N ALA A 55 6.95 -4.54 -3.72
CA ALA A 55 8.27 -4.96 -4.14
C ALA A 55 8.24 -6.43 -4.59
N ARG A 56 8.84 -6.71 -5.74
CA ARG A 56 8.97 -8.05 -6.30
C ARG A 56 10.29 -8.67 -5.87
N HIS A 57 10.23 -9.92 -5.43
CA HIS A 57 11.37 -10.80 -5.20
C HIS A 57 11.30 -11.99 -6.17
N ASP A 58 12.27 -12.90 -6.08
CA ASP A 58 12.34 -14.08 -6.96
C ASP A 58 11.15 -15.02 -6.77
N ASP A 59 10.76 -15.29 -5.52
CA ASP A 59 9.71 -16.25 -5.17
C ASP A 59 8.48 -15.61 -4.48
N SER A 60 8.50 -14.31 -4.24
CA SER A 60 7.44 -13.62 -3.50
C SER A 60 7.27 -12.14 -3.89
N VAL A 61 6.15 -11.57 -3.47
CA VAL A 61 5.88 -10.13 -3.54
C VAL A 61 5.68 -9.61 -2.12
N THR A 62 6.38 -8.54 -1.76
CA THR A 62 6.13 -7.80 -0.52
C THR A 62 5.19 -6.64 -0.81
N VAL A 63 4.15 -6.51 -0.01
CA VAL A 63 3.29 -5.32 0.06
C VAL A 63 3.56 -4.65 1.39
N GLY A 64 4.00 -3.40 1.37
CA GLY A 64 4.18 -2.59 2.58
C GLY A 64 3.13 -1.51 2.67
N PHE A 65 2.68 -1.25 3.90
CA PHE A 65 1.81 -0.12 4.23
C PHE A 65 2.52 0.79 5.24
N ASN A 66 1.96 1.98 5.46
CA ASN A 66 2.48 2.91 6.46
C ASN A 66 2.63 2.23 7.83
N ASN A 67 3.85 2.22 8.36
CA ASN A 67 4.19 1.59 9.64
C ASN A 67 3.93 2.47 10.86
N LYS A 68 3.62 3.76 10.66
CA LYS A 68 3.27 4.73 11.69
C LYS A 68 1.78 4.71 12.05
N LEU A 69 0.96 3.92 11.35
CA LEU A 69 -0.46 3.76 11.67
C LEU A 69 -0.62 3.15 13.07
N GLY A 70 -1.45 3.79 13.91
CA GLY A 70 -1.80 3.23 15.21
C GLY A 70 -2.61 1.94 15.09
N GLU A 71 -2.55 1.08 16.11
CA GLU A 71 -3.24 -0.22 16.12
C GLU A 71 -4.76 -0.11 15.90
N GLU A 72 -5.39 0.94 16.43
CA GLU A 72 -6.82 1.20 16.20
C GLU A 72 -7.11 1.49 14.71
N VAL A 73 -6.26 2.30 14.08
CA VAL A 73 -6.39 2.63 12.65
C VAL A 73 -6.15 1.39 11.81
N LYS A 74 -5.09 0.62 12.09
CA LYS A 74 -4.83 -0.66 11.38
C LYS A 74 -6.03 -1.60 11.44
N ARG A 75 -6.68 -1.75 12.60
CA ARG A 75 -7.89 -2.58 12.76
C ARG A 75 -9.10 -2.08 11.97
N ARG A 76 -9.16 -0.79 11.63
CA ARG A 76 -10.20 -0.22 10.77
C ARG A 76 -9.88 -0.36 9.28
N LEU A 77 -8.61 -0.24 8.91
CA LEU A 77 -8.18 -0.21 7.51
C LEU A 77 -7.98 -1.62 6.91
N PHE A 78 -7.50 -2.56 7.72
CA PHE A 78 -7.11 -3.90 7.27
C PHE A 78 -8.05 -4.98 7.78
N SER A 79 -8.28 -6.00 6.95
CA SER A 79 -9.00 -7.21 7.36
C SER A 79 -8.20 -8.00 8.41
N SER A 80 -8.89 -8.83 9.21
CA SER A 80 -8.23 -9.76 10.14
C SER A 80 -7.21 -10.67 9.46
N LEU A 81 -7.47 -11.07 8.21
CA LEU A 81 -6.54 -11.87 7.41
C LEU A 81 -5.26 -11.09 7.12
N LEU A 82 -5.36 -9.86 6.60
CA LEU A 82 -4.18 -9.05 6.31
C LEU A 82 -3.39 -8.73 7.58
N LEU A 83 -4.08 -8.39 8.68
CA LEU A 83 -3.44 -8.15 9.97
C LEU A 83 -2.66 -9.38 10.45
N SER A 84 -3.21 -10.59 10.33
CA SER A 84 -2.50 -11.82 10.70
C SER A 84 -1.26 -12.11 9.85
N LYS A 85 -1.24 -11.62 8.61
CA LYS A 85 -0.11 -11.79 7.68
C LYS A 85 0.91 -10.64 7.76
N MET A 86 0.52 -9.54 8.37
CA MET A 86 1.31 -8.32 8.47
C MET A 86 2.35 -8.49 9.59
N ASN A 87 3.61 -8.20 9.27
CA ASN A 87 4.65 -8.16 10.28
C ASN A 87 4.62 -6.83 11.06
N GLY A 88 5.46 -6.71 12.11
CA GLY A 88 5.56 -5.50 12.93
C GLY A 88 5.97 -4.22 12.17
N HIS A 89 6.43 -4.35 10.93
CA HIS A 89 6.80 -3.24 10.05
C HIS A 89 5.70 -2.87 9.04
N GLY A 90 4.49 -3.43 9.16
CA GLY A 90 3.40 -3.13 8.23
C GLY A 90 3.52 -3.83 6.88
N ARG A 91 4.30 -4.91 6.78
CA ARG A 91 4.59 -5.60 5.51
C ARG A 91 3.96 -6.98 5.45
N ILE A 92 3.51 -7.37 4.27
CA ILE A 92 2.87 -8.64 3.96
C ILE A 92 3.65 -9.31 2.83
N CYS A 93 4.06 -10.57 3.01
CA CYS A 93 4.69 -11.36 1.96
C CYS A 93 3.67 -12.29 1.28
N ILE A 94 3.59 -12.22 -0.04
CA ILE A 94 2.62 -12.91 -0.88
C ILE A 94 3.37 -13.78 -1.88
N HIS A 95 3.29 -15.09 -1.70
CA HIS A 95 3.84 -16.07 -2.64
C HIS A 95 2.83 -16.44 -3.73
N ARG A 96 1.53 -16.29 -3.44
CA ARG A 96 0.42 -16.61 -4.34
C ARG A 96 -0.76 -15.68 -4.07
N MET A 97 -1.38 -15.17 -5.13
CA MET A 97 -2.62 -14.41 -4.99
C MET A 97 -3.79 -15.37 -4.79
N THR A 98 -4.49 -15.23 -3.67
CA THR A 98 -5.79 -15.90 -3.46
C THR A 98 -6.89 -14.88 -3.63
N ARG A 99 -8.12 -15.33 -3.96
CA ARG A 99 -9.27 -14.43 -4.09
C ARG A 99 -9.49 -13.57 -2.84
N GLN A 100 -9.30 -14.14 -1.65
CA GLN A 100 -9.44 -13.40 -0.39
C GLN A 100 -8.33 -12.36 -0.20
N VAL A 101 -7.06 -12.72 -0.46
CA VAL A 101 -5.94 -11.77 -0.36
C VAL A 101 -6.11 -10.64 -1.35
N HIS A 102 -6.54 -10.94 -2.58
CA HIS A 102 -6.84 -9.93 -3.60
C HIS A 102 -7.91 -8.95 -3.11
N ALA A 103 -9.07 -9.45 -2.68
CA ALA A 103 -10.18 -8.62 -2.22
C ALA A 103 -9.77 -7.76 -1.01
N ASP A 104 -9.10 -8.36 -0.03
CA ASP A 104 -8.69 -7.65 1.17
C ASP A 104 -7.64 -6.57 0.87
N LEU A 105 -6.69 -6.82 -0.04
CA LEU A 105 -5.68 -5.83 -0.44
C LEU A 105 -6.33 -4.64 -1.16
N GLN A 106 -7.26 -4.92 -2.07
CA GLN A 106 -7.99 -3.87 -2.77
C GLN A 106 -8.75 -2.98 -1.77
N SER A 107 -9.52 -3.59 -0.87
CA SER A 107 -10.23 -2.85 0.18
C SER A 107 -9.29 -2.09 1.12
N ALA A 108 -8.13 -2.66 1.46
CA ALA A 108 -7.13 -1.98 2.28
C ALA A 108 -6.57 -0.72 1.61
N ILE A 109 -6.24 -0.79 0.32
CA ILE A 109 -5.74 0.37 -0.45
C ILE A 109 -6.82 1.45 -0.56
N GLU A 110 -8.07 1.06 -0.82
CA GLU A 110 -9.22 1.98 -0.86
C GLU A 110 -9.46 2.65 0.50
N ASN A 111 -9.42 1.89 1.58
CA ASN A 111 -9.57 2.41 2.95
C ASN A 111 -8.42 3.36 3.31
N LEU A 112 -7.19 3.02 2.96
CA LEU A 112 -6.01 3.87 3.16
C LEU A 112 -6.15 5.20 2.42
N MET A 113 -6.50 5.16 1.13
CA MET A 113 -6.72 6.36 0.34
C MET A 113 -7.78 7.26 0.98
N ARG A 114 -8.92 6.68 1.37
CA ARG A 114 -9.98 7.43 2.07
C ARG A 114 -9.49 8.05 3.38
N TYR A 115 -8.71 7.32 4.16
CA TYR A 115 -8.14 7.78 5.43
C TYR A 115 -7.19 8.98 5.22
N TYR A 116 -6.25 8.89 4.28
CA TYR A 116 -5.34 10.00 3.99
C TYR A 116 -6.08 11.24 3.47
N THR A 117 -7.05 11.06 2.58
CA THR A 117 -7.90 12.16 2.09
C THR A 117 -8.67 12.83 3.23
N GLN A 118 -9.23 12.07 4.18
CA GLN A 118 -9.90 12.62 5.36
C GLN A 118 -8.96 13.40 6.28
N MET A 119 -7.67 13.07 6.29
CA MET A 119 -6.65 13.76 7.07
C MET A 119 -5.99 14.93 6.33
N ASN A 120 -6.47 15.23 5.12
CA ASN A 120 -5.94 16.27 4.23
C ASN A 120 -4.46 16.02 3.85
N TRP A 121 -4.12 14.74 3.66
CA TRP A 121 -2.92 14.29 2.97
C TRP A 121 -3.39 13.78 1.61
N ILE A 122 -2.66 14.08 0.52
CA ILE A 122 -2.95 13.91 -0.92
C ILE A 122 -3.26 15.23 -1.62
#